data_AF-A0A2E1GV60-F1
#
_entry.id   AF-A0A2E1GV60-F1
#
_cell.length_a   1.000
_cell.length_b   1.000
_cell.length_c   1.000
_cell.angle_alpha   90.00
_cell.angle_beta   90.00
_cell.angle_gamma   90.00
#
_symmetry.space_group_name_H-M   'P 1'
#
loop_
_entity.id
_entity.type
_entity.pdbx_description
1 polymer ?
#
loop_
_entity_poly.entity_id
_entity_poly.type
_entity_poly.pdbx_seq_one_letter_code
_entity_poly.pdbx_strand_id
1 'polypeptide(L)' 'MLSNLIEGIFNHLTNWGVFWFGFLFFGSIFGAILTLIFSTYDSKTVLFAGYFLGAIFGLIANYKDWSWIN' A
#
# COMPACT_ATOMS: atom_id res chain seq x y z
N MET A 1 -17.44 16.70 16.24
CA MET A 1 -16.76 15.47 16.75
C MET A 1 -16.46 14.51 15.61
N LEU A 2 -17.47 14.08 14.83
CA LEU A 2 -17.25 13.24 13.63
C LEU A 2 -16.46 13.96 12.51
N SER A 3 -16.73 15.25 12.28
CA SER A 3 -16.00 16.07 11.28
C SER A 3 -14.50 16.08 11.55
N ASN A 4 -14.09 16.37 12.78
CA ASN A 4 -12.68 16.48 13.17
C ASN A 4 -11.95 15.13 13.06
N LEU A 5 -12.67 14.02 13.25
CA LEU A 5 -12.13 12.66 13.13
C LEU A 5 -11.87 12.30 11.66
N ILE A 6 -12.84 12.63 10.79
CA ILE A 6 -12.73 12.47 9.35
C ILE A 6 -11.59 13.33 8.81
N GLU A 7 -11.52 14.60 9.22
CA GLU A 7 -10.49 15.55 8.82
C GLU A 7 -9.08 15.08 9.23
N GLY A 8 -8.93 14.56 10.46
CA GLY A 8 -7.69 13.94 10.92
C GLY A 8 -7.26 12.73 10.09
N ILE A 9 -8.21 11.84 9.73
CA ILE A 9 -7.94 10.68 8.88
C ILE A 9 -7.51 11.12 7.48
N PHE A 10 -8.21 12.06 6.86
CA PHE A 10 -7.86 12.56 5.53
C PHE A 10 -6.53 13.29 5.53
N ASN A 11 -6.23 14.08 6.57
CA ASN A 11 -4.95 14.76 6.68
C ASN A 11 -3.80 13.75 6.83
N HIS A 12 -3.98 12.66 7.57
CA HIS A 12 -2.99 11.58 7.62
C HIS A 12 -2.86 10.84 6.29
N LEU A 13 -3.97 10.46 5.65
CA LEU A 13 -3.93 9.79 4.34
C LEU A 13 -3.21 10.66 3.30
N THR A 14 -3.46 11.97 3.26
CA THR A 14 -2.86 12.84 2.23
C THR A 14 -1.36 13.05 2.44
N ASN A 15 -0.89 13.05 3.70
CA ASN A 15 0.53 13.25 4.03
C ASN A 15 1.34 11.94 4.06
N TRP A 16 0.69 10.80 3.81
CA TRP A 16 1.30 9.48 3.86
C TRP A 16 1.95 9.07 2.52
N GLY A 17 2.75 9.96 1.94
CA GLY A 17 3.40 9.75 0.64
C GLY A 17 4.19 8.43 0.57
N VAL A 18 4.92 8.11 1.63
CA VAL A 18 5.67 6.84 1.78
C VAL A 18 4.75 5.62 1.77
N PHE A 19 3.61 5.69 2.45
CA PHE A 19 2.63 4.60 2.44
C PHE A 19 2.03 4.42 1.04
N TRP A 20 1.63 5.51 0.38
CA TRP A 20 1.04 5.42 -0.96
C TRP A 20 2.03 4.89 -1.98
N PHE A 21 3.31 5.22 -1.85
CA PHE A 21 4.35 4.61 -2.66
C PHE A 21 4.50 3.12 -2.37
N GLY A 22 4.54 2.71 -1.10
CA GLY A 22 4.50 1.28 -0.74
C GLY A 22 3.29 0.56 -1.33
N PHE A 23 2.11 1.16 -1.19
CA PHE A 23 0.86 0.59 -1.69
C PHE A 23 0.86 0.46 -3.22
N LEU A 24 1.12 1.54 -3.95
CA LEU A 24 0.99 1.57 -5.41
C LEU A 24 2.20 0.93 -6.10
N PHE A 25 3.41 1.39 -5.76
CA PHE A 25 4.62 0.95 -6.43
C PHE A 25 4.99 -0.48 -6.01
N PHE A 26 5.22 -0.72 -4.72
CA PHE A 26 5.57 -2.07 -4.26
C PHE A 26 4.40 -3.05 -4.38
N GLY A 27 3.16 -2.60 -4.22
CA GLY A 27 1.99 -3.45 -4.49
C GLY A 27 1.94 -3.97 -5.94
N SER A 28 2.31 -3.14 -6.92
CA SER A 28 2.42 -3.57 -8.32
C SER A 28 3.54 -4.60 -8.54
N ILE A 29 4.70 -4.41 -7.89
CA ILE A 29 5.84 -5.34 -7.95
C ILE A 29 5.44 -6.69 -7.33
N PHE A 30 4.86 -6.67 -6.13
CA PHE A 30 4.40 -7.89 -5.46
C PHE A 30 3.29 -8.59 -6.25
N GLY A 31 2.36 -7.83 -6.84
CA GLY A 31 1.31 -8.38 -7.71
C GLY A 31 1.90 -9.09 -8.92
N ALA A 32 2.90 -8.51 -9.58
CA ALA A 32 3.58 -9.13 -10.72
C ALA A 32 4.35 -10.40 -10.30
N ILE A 33 5.09 -10.36 -9.19
CA ILE A 33 5.81 -11.52 -8.65
C ILE A 33 4.83 -12.64 -8.32
N LEU A 34 3.74 -12.33 -7.60
CA LEU A 34 2.74 -13.32 -7.24
C LEU A 34 2.03 -13.88 -8.48
N THR A 35 1.74 -13.07 -9.49
CA THR A 35 1.14 -13.54 -10.75
C THR A 35 2.05 -14.53 -11.47
N LEU A 36 3.36 -14.33 -11.40
CA LEU A 36 4.34 -15.24 -11.98
C LEU A 36 4.40 -16.58 -11.22
N ILE A 37 4.34 -16.54 -9.89
CA ILE A 37 4.39 -17.74 -9.03
C ILE A 37 3.06 -18.51 -9.07
N PHE A 38 1.93 -17.79 -9.07
CA PHE A 38 0.57 -18.31 -8.93
C PHE A 38 -0.23 -18.15 -10.22
N SER A 39 0.42 -18.34 -11.37
CA SER A 39 -0.19 -18.13 -12.71
C SER A 39 -1.44 -18.97 -13.00
N THR A 40 -1.70 -20.02 -12.22
CA THR A 40 -2.89 -20.88 -12.31
C THR A 40 -4.11 -20.33 -11.56
N TYR A 41 -3.94 -19.31 -10.72
CA TYR A 41 -5.00 -18.73 -9.90
C TYR A 41 -5.65 -17.52 -10.57
N ASP A 42 -6.85 -17.16 -10.11
CA ASP A 42 -7.55 -15.97 -10.60
C ASP A 42 -6.69 -14.70 -10.46
N SER A 43 -6.48 -14.02 -11.58
CA SER A 43 -5.57 -12.89 -11.68
C SER A 43 -5.97 -11.72 -10.79
N LYS A 44 -7.26 -11.54 -10.49
CA LYS A 44 -7.74 -10.46 -9.62
C LYS A 44 -7.41 -10.74 -8.16
N THR A 45 -7.60 -11.98 -7.71
CA THR A 45 -7.27 -12.38 -6.33
C THR A 45 -5.78 -12.22 -6.07
N VAL A 46 -4.94 -12.64 -7.02
CA VAL A 46 -3.48 -12.53 -6.92
C VAL A 46 -3.03 -11.08 -6.95
N LEU A 47 -3.62 -10.26 -7.83
CA LEU A 47 -3.34 -8.82 -7.88
C LEU A 47 -3.73 -8.12 -6.57
N PHE A 48 -4.89 -8.46 -6.00
CA PHE A 48 -5.34 -7.92 -4.72
C PHE A 48 -4.38 -8.29 -3.58
N ALA A 49 -3.90 -9.54 -3.55
CA ALA A 49 -2.89 -9.96 -2.59
C ALA A 49 -1.58 -9.17 -2.73
N GLY A 50 -1.16 -8.85 -3.96
CA GLY A 50 -0.01 -7.99 -4.23
C GLY A 50 -0.17 -6.60 -3.61
N TYR A 51 -1.28 -5.93 -3.89
CA TYR A 51 -1.58 -4.62 -3.30
C TYR A 51 -1.77 -4.66 -1.78
N PHE A 52 -2.29 -5.76 -1.24
CA PHE A 52 -2.38 -5.96 0.21
C PHE A 52 -0.99 -6.04 0.86
N LEU A 53 -0.05 -6.78 0.26
CA LEU A 53 1.35 -6.79 0.69
C LEU A 53 2.00 -5.41 0.53
N GLY A 54 1.68 -4.69 -0.54
CA GLY A 54 2.12 -3.31 -0.77
C GLY A 54 1.63 -2.37 0.34
N ALA A 55 0.36 -2.50 0.76
CA ALA A 55 -0.20 -1.74 1.86
C ALA A 55 0.52 -2.03 3.19
N ILE A 56 0.75 -3.30 3.52
CA ILE A 56 1.50 -3.70 4.73
C ILE A 56 2.91 -3.10 4.68
N PHE A 57 3.59 -3.22 3.55
CA PHE A 57 4.93 -2.67 3.37
C PHE A 57 4.94 -1.14 3.52
N GLY A 58 3.99 -0.46 2.88
CA GLY A 58 3.82 0.99 3.00
C GLY A 58 3.54 1.43 4.45
N LEU A 59 2.75 0.68 5.21
CA LEU A 59 2.49 0.95 6.62
C LEU A 59 3.76 0.81 7.46
N ILE A 60 4.53 -0.25 7.25
CA ILE A 60 5.81 -0.48 7.95
C ILE A 60 6.79 0.65 7.61
N ALA A 61 6.91 0.99 6.32
CA ALA A 61 7.82 2.04 5.84
C ALA A 61 7.47 3.42 6.44
N ASN A 62 6.18 3.75 6.47
CA ASN A 62 5.69 5.00 7.03
C ASN A 62 5.89 5.04 8.55
N TYR A 63 5.58 3.96 9.28
CA TYR A 63 5.85 3.87 10.72
C TYR A 63 7.33 3.92 11.08
N LYS A 64 8.22 3.48 10.17
CA LYS A 64 9.68 3.53 10.35
C LYS A 64 10.30 4.83 9.83
N ASP A 65 9.49 5.81 9.42
CA ASP A 65 9.92 7.10 8.86
C ASP A 65 10.96 6.94 7.74
N TRP A 66 10.76 5.97 6.85
CA TRP A 66 11.68 5.77 5.72
C TRP A 66 11.62 6.95 4.75
N SER A 67 12.77 7.61 4.55
CA SER A 67 12.89 8.89 3.81
C SER A 67 12.92 8.75 2.29
N TRP A 68 12.34 7.70 1.72
CA TRP A 68 12.44 7.42 0.28
C TRP A 68 11.61 8.39 -0.56
N ILE A 69 10.57 8.96 0.03
CA ILE A 69 9.76 10.04 -0.51
C ILE A 69 9.57 11.05 0.63
N ASN A 70 10.08 12.25 0.42
CA ASN A 70 9.96 13.39 1.31
C ASN A 70 9.32 14.53 0.53
#